data_AF-A0A2A4VCH5-F1
#
_entry.id   AF-A0A2A4VCH5-F1
#
_cell.length_a   1.000
_cell.length_b   1.000
_cell.length_c   1.000
_cell.angle_alpha   90.00
_cell.angle_beta   90.00
_cell.angle_gamma   90.00
#
_symmetry.space_group_name_H-M   'P 1'
#
loop_
_entity.id
_entity.type
_entity.pdbx_description
1 polymer ?
#
loop_
_entity_poly.entity_id
_entity_poly.type
_entity_poly.pdbx_seq_one_letter_code
_entity_poly.pdbx_strand_id
1 'polypeptide(L)'
;MAYSLKSRKFIILVFLFITVAGGLYQLHLYKQHQDEIHAQQAKAEQAKKEQTRAELDKLFEQYLINFKGDLKTKAAAYKDIRTVLKEILSPYNFETREYTKENYLLFKDNVAPKLRNKAVDIINIFAEYKNNLQADLKSQDNKIQEMFLLKWQDMSNKQLDKYIDFFTKEEALIQAYEELITFYYVHSNLFSVDVEENVFLFDREKDKEEEVALRKKIKVLRRK
;
A
#
# COMPACT_ATOMS: atom_id res chain seq x y z
N MET A 1 20.38 100.16 -24.30
CA MET A 1 20.43 99.19 -23.18
C MET A 1 20.25 97.79 -23.77
N ALA A 2 21.35 97.06 -24.00
CA ALA A 2 21.31 95.71 -24.56
C ALA A 2 21.21 94.70 -23.41
N TYR A 3 20.00 94.22 -23.11
CA TYR A 3 19.82 93.14 -22.14
C TYR A 3 20.43 91.85 -22.70
N SER A 4 21.42 91.30 -21.98
CA SER A 4 22.18 90.13 -22.41
C SER A 4 21.29 88.88 -22.50
N LEU A 5 21.04 88.42 -23.73
CA LEU A 5 20.31 87.17 -24.02
C LEU A 5 21.05 85.90 -23.56
N LYS A 6 22.34 86.00 -23.17
CA LYS A 6 23.16 84.84 -22.75
C LYS A 6 22.77 84.30 -21.37
N SER A 7 22.38 85.17 -20.43
CA SER A 7 22.02 84.76 -19.05
C SER A 7 20.72 83.94 -18.99
N ARG A 8 19.67 84.34 -19.74
CA ARG A 8 18.40 83.60 -19.79
C ARG A 8 18.53 82.20 -20.41
N LYS A 9 19.35 82.03 -21.45
CA LYS A 9 19.59 80.72 -22.07
C LYS A 9 20.30 79.76 -21.11
N PHE A 10 21.24 80.25 -20.30
CA PHE A 10 21.95 79.45 -19.29
C PHE A 10 21.02 78.99 -18.16
N ILE A 11 20.14 79.87 -17.66
CA ILE A 11 19.15 79.52 -16.63
C ILE A 11 18.17 78.46 -17.13
N ILE A 12 17.70 78.57 -18.37
CA ILE A 12 16.83 77.57 -18.99
C ILE A 12 17.55 76.22 -19.12
N LEU A 13 18.83 76.22 -19.54
CA LEU A 13 19.64 75.01 -19.67
C LEU A 13 19.86 74.31 -18.33
N VAL A 14 20.13 75.06 -17.27
CA VAL A 14 20.26 74.53 -15.89
C VAL A 14 18.94 73.95 -15.40
N PHE A 15 17.81 74.64 -15.63
CA PHE A 15 16.49 74.11 -15.27
C PHE A 15 16.17 72.80 -15.99
N LEU A 16 16.47 72.73 -17.30
CA LEU A 16 16.31 71.52 -18.12
C LEU A 16 17.19 70.37 -17.61
N PHE A 17 18.43 70.66 -17.23
CA PHE A 17 19.33 69.67 -16.64
C PHE A 17 18.81 69.13 -15.30
N ILE A 18 18.30 70.01 -14.44
CA ILE A 18 17.71 69.62 -13.14
C ILE A 18 16.43 68.78 -13.36
N THR A 19 15.58 69.13 -14.34
CA THR A 19 14.37 68.35 -14.64
C THR A 19 14.72 66.97 -15.22
N VAL A 20 15.69 66.88 -16.12
CA VAL A 20 16.14 65.61 -16.69
C VAL A 20 16.82 64.74 -15.64
N ALA A 21 17.72 65.31 -14.82
CA ALA A 21 18.39 64.57 -13.75
C ALA A 21 17.42 64.12 -12.65
N GLY A 22 16.47 64.97 -12.27
CA GLY A 22 15.41 64.62 -11.31
C GLY A 22 14.47 63.54 -11.85
N GLY A 23 14.09 63.62 -13.13
CA GLY A 23 13.28 62.59 -13.79
C GLY A 23 14.00 61.23 -13.88
N LEU A 24 15.29 61.22 -14.22
CA LEU A 24 16.12 59.99 -14.23
C LEU A 24 16.28 59.39 -12.84
N TYR A 25 16.45 60.22 -11.79
CA TYR A 25 16.53 59.75 -10.41
C TYR A 25 15.21 59.13 -9.92
N GLN A 26 14.06 59.75 -10.22
CA GLN A 26 12.75 59.16 -9.92
C GLN A 26 12.52 57.85 -10.67
N LEU A 27 12.96 57.75 -11.93
CA LEU A 27 12.83 56.54 -12.74
C LEU A 27 13.74 55.42 -12.21
N HIS A 28 14.92 55.75 -11.71
CA HIS A 28 15.81 54.81 -11.02
C HIS A 28 15.20 54.29 -9.70
N LEU A 29 14.67 55.19 -8.85
CA LEU A 29 13.99 54.81 -7.61
C LEU A 29 12.75 53.94 -7.87
N TYR A 30 11.97 54.28 -8.90
CA TYR A 30 10.80 53.49 -9.31
C TYR A 30 11.21 52.08 -9.75
N LYS A 31 12.27 51.96 -10.55
CA LYS A 31 12.79 50.67 -11.00
C LYS A 31 13.33 49.84 -9.85
N GLN A 32 14.08 50.45 -8.93
CA GLN A 32 14.58 49.78 -7.73
C GLN A 32 13.42 49.25 -6.86
N HIS A 33 12.35 50.04 -6.70
CA HIS A 33 11.17 49.61 -5.96
C HIS A 33 10.42 48.46 -6.65
N GLN A 34 10.31 48.50 -7.99
CA GLN A 34 9.76 47.38 -8.77
C GLN A 34 10.59 46.09 -8.61
N ASP A 35 11.91 46.21 -8.70
CA ASP A 35 12.83 45.06 -8.55
C ASP A 35 12.72 44.45 -7.14
N GLU A 36 12.59 45.28 -6.09
CA GLU A 36 12.33 44.82 -4.72
C GLU A 36 10.98 44.09 -4.59
N ILE A 37 9.91 44.61 -5.19
CA ILE A 37 8.59 43.96 -5.20
C ILE A 37 8.66 42.60 -5.92
N HIS A 38 9.31 42.54 -7.08
CA HIS A 38 9.49 41.29 -7.83
C HIS A 38 10.34 40.28 -7.05
N ALA A 39 11.41 40.72 -6.38
CA ALA A 39 12.24 39.86 -5.56
C ALA A 39 11.47 39.31 -4.34
N GLN A 40 10.61 40.11 -3.71
CA GLN A 40 9.73 39.66 -2.63
C GLN A 40 8.67 38.68 -3.12
N GLN A 41 8.04 38.94 -4.27
CA GLN A 41 7.08 38.04 -4.90
C GLN A 41 7.72 36.69 -5.24
N ALA A 42 8.92 36.69 -5.83
CA ALA A 42 9.65 35.46 -6.15
C ALA A 42 10.00 34.65 -4.89
N LYS A 43 10.45 35.32 -3.82
CA LYS A 43 10.71 34.67 -2.52
C LYS A 43 9.43 34.08 -1.90
N ALA A 44 8.33 34.82 -1.94
CA ALA A 44 7.05 34.36 -1.41
C ALA A 44 6.50 33.16 -2.23
N GLU A 45 6.63 33.20 -3.56
CA GLU A 45 6.22 32.09 -4.43
C GLU A 45 7.10 30.86 -4.22
N GLN A 46 8.41 31.03 -4.03
CA GLN A 46 9.32 29.94 -3.72
C GLN A 46 9.03 29.33 -2.34
N ALA A 47 8.83 30.15 -1.31
CA ALA A 47 8.44 29.68 0.02
C ALA A 47 7.11 28.92 -0.02
N LYS A 48 6.14 29.40 -0.82
CA LYS A 48 4.86 28.71 -1.03
C LYS A 48 5.05 27.34 -1.71
N LYS A 49 5.89 27.25 -2.74
CA LYS A 49 6.22 25.98 -3.42
C LYS A 49 6.91 24.99 -2.47
N GLU A 50 7.84 25.46 -1.66
CA GLU A 50 8.54 24.64 -0.66
C GLU A 50 7.56 24.13 0.41
N GLN A 51 6.66 24.99 0.90
CA GLN A 51 5.63 24.61 1.85
C GLN A 51 4.67 23.57 1.26
N THR A 52 4.15 23.78 0.05
CA THR A 52 3.28 22.80 -0.63
C THR A 52 3.99 21.46 -0.82
N ARG A 53 5.28 21.48 -1.19
CA ARG A 53 6.05 20.24 -1.32
C ARG A 53 6.19 19.49 0.00
N ALA A 54 6.49 20.20 1.09
CA ALA A 54 6.61 19.60 2.42
C ALA A 54 5.26 19.01 2.91
N GLU A 55 4.15 19.69 2.64
CA GLU A 55 2.79 19.19 2.94
C GLU A 55 2.48 17.91 2.16
N LEU A 56 2.84 17.86 0.89
CA LEU A 56 2.64 16.68 0.03
C LEU A 56 3.53 15.50 0.43
N ASP A 57 4.79 15.75 0.78
CA ASP A 57 5.69 14.70 1.27
C ASP A 57 5.18 14.11 2.59
N LYS A 58 4.70 14.96 3.51
CA LYS A 58 4.08 14.52 4.76
C LYS A 58 2.81 13.70 4.54
N LEU A 59 1.95 14.13 3.61
CA LEU A 59 0.75 13.37 3.22
C LEU A 59 1.13 11.97 2.73
N PHE A 60 2.14 11.89 1.86
CA PHE A 60 2.60 10.62 1.32
C PHE A 60 3.21 9.69 2.37
N GLU A 61 4.02 10.24 3.29
CA GLU A 61 4.56 9.49 4.42
C GLU A 61 3.44 8.92 5.29
N GLN A 62 2.43 9.74 5.63
CA GLN A 62 1.27 9.27 6.39
C GLN A 62 0.53 8.15 5.66
N TYR A 63 0.32 8.28 4.36
CA TYR A 63 -0.29 7.23 3.53
C TYR A 63 0.50 5.93 3.57
N LEU A 64 1.82 6.00 3.43
CA LEU A 64 2.67 4.81 3.49
C LEU A 64 2.70 4.17 4.88
N ILE A 65 2.67 4.96 5.94
CA ILE A 65 2.63 4.48 7.32
C ILE A 65 1.32 3.73 7.57
N ASN A 66 0.19 4.34 7.21
CA ASN A 66 -1.13 3.74 7.40
C ASN A 66 -1.27 2.45 6.58
N PHE A 67 -0.88 2.50 5.30
CA PHE A 67 -0.89 1.34 4.40
C PHE A 67 -0.09 0.16 4.97
N LYS A 68 1.13 0.42 5.45
CA LYS A 68 1.97 -0.61 6.09
C LYS A 68 1.35 -1.13 7.38
N GLY A 69 0.72 -0.26 8.17
CA GLY A 69 0.01 -0.61 9.39
C GLY A 69 -1.14 -1.58 9.14
N ASP A 70 -1.97 -1.28 8.14
CA ASP A 70 -3.13 -2.11 7.77
C ASP A 70 -2.68 -3.43 7.17
N LEU A 71 -1.71 -3.42 6.26
CA LEU A 71 -1.11 -4.66 5.73
C LEU A 71 -0.58 -5.55 6.85
N LYS A 72 0.18 -4.99 7.79
CA LYS A 72 0.73 -5.76 8.91
C LYS A 72 -0.38 -6.36 9.77
N THR A 73 -1.41 -5.59 10.06
CA THR A 73 -2.55 -6.04 10.87
C THR A 73 -3.32 -7.18 10.20
N LYS A 74 -3.66 -7.02 8.91
CA LYS A 74 -4.38 -8.06 8.17
C LYS A 74 -3.53 -9.31 7.94
N ALA A 75 -2.23 -9.14 7.67
CA ALA A 75 -1.29 -10.26 7.53
C ALA A 75 -1.11 -11.05 8.84
N ALA A 76 -1.07 -10.36 9.99
CA ALA A 76 -1.05 -11.01 11.29
C ALA A 76 -2.31 -11.86 11.50
N ALA A 77 -3.49 -11.29 11.25
CA ALA A 77 -4.75 -12.02 11.35
C ALA A 77 -4.82 -13.24 10.42
N TYR A 78 -4.30 -13.14 9.18
CA TYR A 78 -4.17 -14.29 8.29
C TYR A 78 -3.28 -15.38 8.89
N LYS A 79 -2.10 -14.99 9.41
CA LYS A 79 -1.13 -15.92 10.00
C LYS A 79 -1.71 -16.65 11.21
N ASP A 80 -2.49 -15.97 12.04
CA ASP A 80 -3.10 -16.55 13.24
C ASP A 80 -4.13 -17.63 12.88
N ILE A 81 -4.90 -17.45 11.80
CA ILE A 81 -5.82 -18.49 11.33
C ILE A 81 -5.05 -19.64 10.66
N ARG A 82 -3.94 -19.32 9.98
CA ARG A 82 -3.11 -20.31 9.28
C ARG A 82 -2.46 -21.33 10.23
N THR A 83 -2.26 -21.01 11.50
CA THR A 83 -1.72 -21.97 12.48
C THR A 83 -2.65 -23.17 12.66
N VAL A 84 -3.96 -22.94 12.60
CA VAL A 84 -5.00 -23.97 12.74
C VAL A 84 -4.84 -25.07 11.69
N LEU A 85 -4.36 -24.76 10.48
CA LEU A 85 -4.11 -25.77 9.44
C LEU A 85 -3.14 -26.87 9.91
N LYS A 86 -2.17 -26.56 10.77
CA LYS A 86 -1.25 -27.59 11.26
C LYS A 86 -1.92 -28.56 12.21
N GLU A 87 -2.81 -28.04 13.06
CA GLU A 87 -3.46 -28.79 14.12
C GLU A 87 -4.65 -29.58 13.59
N ILE A 88 -5.30 -29.09 12.54
CA ILE A 88 -6.53 -29.71 12.03
C ILE A 88 -6.32 -31.13 11.48
N LEU A 89 -5.09 -31.51 11.13
CA LEU A 89 -4.74 -32.86 10.66
C LEU A 89 -4.17 -33.76 11.76
N SER A 90 -4.17 -33.32 13.01
CA SER A 90 -3.73 -34.14 14.15
C SER A 90 -4.69 -35.32 14.33
N PRO A 91 -4.17 -36.56 14.39
CA PRO A 91 -4.97 -37.78 14.58
C PRO A 91 -6.01 -37.68 15.72
N TYR A 92 -5.67 -37.03 16.83
CA TYR A 92 -6.61 -36.78 17.93
C TYR A 92 -7.95 -36.16 17.50
N ASN A 93 -7.96 -35.29 16.47
CA ASN A 93 -9.18 -34.66 15.96
C ASN A 93 -10.06 -35.62 15.12
N PHE A 94 -9.66 -36.89 14.99
CA PHE A 94 -10.32 -37.92 14.19
C PHE A 94 -10.55 -39.21 14.99
N GLU A 95 -10.39 -39.17 16.32
CA GLU A 95 -10.55 -40.33 17.21
C GLU A 95 -11.93 -41.00 17.07
N THR A 96 -12.97 -40.19 16.88
CA THR A 96 -14.35 -40.65 16.67
C THR A 96 -14.90 -40.16 15.33
N ARG A 97 -15.98 -40.79 14.87
CA ARG A 97 -16.69 -40.35 13.64
C ARG A 97 -17.28 -38.96 13.82
N GLU A 98 -17.80 -38.69 15.01
CA GLU A 98 -18.31 -37.40 15.44
C GLU A 98 -17.22 -36.33 15.33
N TYR A 99 -16.04 -36.58 15.92
CA TYR A 99 -14.90 -35.66 15.83
C TYR A 99 -14.41 -35.47 14.39
N THR A 100 -14.34 -36.55 13.61
CA THR A 100 -13.99 -36.46 12.19
C THR A 100 -14.96 -35.55 11.43
N LYS A 101 -16.27 -35.66 11.69
CA LYS A 101 -17.29 -34.80 11.08
C LYS A 101 -17.17 -33.36 11.56
N GLU A 102 -17.02 -33.13 12.85
CA GLU A 102 -16.85 -31.79 13.42
C GLU A 102 -15.62 -31.09 12.85
N ASN A 103 -14.50 -31.81 12.76
CA ASN A 103 -13.25 -31.31 12.22
C ASN A 103 -13.35 -30.99 10.70
N TYR A 104 -14.06 -31.83 9.94
CA TYR A 104 -14.39 -31.55 8.54
C TYR A 104 -15.20 -30.26 8.38
N LEU A 105 -16.27 -30.09 9.17
CA LEU A 105 -17.10 -28.89 9.14
C LEU A 105 -16.34 -27.64 9.62
N LEU A 106 -15.51 -27.78 10.65
CA LEU A 106 -14.62 -26.71 11.11
C LEU A 106 -13.72 -26.24 9.97
N PHE A 107 -13.11 -27.16 9.22
CA PHE A 107 -12.29 -26.77 8.09
C PHE A 107 -13.10 -26.07 6.99
N LYS A 108 -14.15 -26.74 6.52
CA LYS A 108 -14.92 -26.36 5.34
C LYS A 108 -15.71 -25.08 5.53
N ASP A 109 -16.35 -24.92 6.68
CA ASP A 109 -17.27 -23.82 6.93
C ASP A 109 -16.59 -22.64 7.63
N ASN A 110 -15.42 -22.86 8.25
CA ASN A 110 -14.71 -21.82 8.99
C ASN A 110 -13.29 -21.57 8.48
N VAL A 111 -12.38 -22.53 8.61
CA VAL A 111 -10.93 -22.26 8.42
C VAL A 111 -10.61 -21.87 6.99
N ALA A 112 -10.99 -22.69 6.00
CA ALA A 112 -10.68 -22.42 4.60
C ALA A 112 -11.36 -21.14 4.07
N PRO A 113 -12.67 -20.90 4.30
CA PRO A 113 -13.30 -19.64 3.92
C PRO A 113 -12.67 -18.42 4.58
N LYS A 114 -12.34 -18.49 5.88
CA LYS A 114 -11.70 -17.36 6.58
C LYS A 114 -10.32 -17.04 6.02
N LEU A 115 -9.50 -18.05 5.70
CA LEU A 115 -8.19 -17.83 5.08
C LEU A 115 -8.33 -17.16 3.70
N ARG A 116 -9.23 -17.68 2.85
CA ARG A 116 -9.51 -17.10 1.53
C ARG A 116 -9.99 -15.66 1.63
N ASN A 117 -10.94 -15.38 2.53
CA ASN A 117 -11.44 -14.02 2.76
C ASN A 117 -10.33 -13.08 3.26
N LYS A 118 -9.46 -13.55 4.16
CA LYS A 118 -8.34 -12.73 4.66
C LYS A 118 -7.27 -12.47 3.59
N ALA A 119 -7.03 -13.42 2.69
CA ALA A 119 -6.18 -13.20 1.52
C ALA A 119 -6.75 -12.09 0.62
N VAL A 120 -8.05 -12.16 0.32
CA VAL A 120 -8.76 -11.14 -0.46
C VAL A 120 -8.72 -9.79 0.25
N ASP A 121 -8.97 -9.74 1.56
CA ASP A 121 -8.87 -8.50 2.36
C ASP A 121 -7.50 -7.84 2.20
N ILE A 122 -6.41 -8.63 2.24
CA ILE A 122 -5.03 -8.11 2.10
C ILE A 122 -4.79 -7.53 0.70
N ILE A 123 -5.27 -8.21 -0.34
CA ILE A 123 -5.18 -7.73 -1.72
C ILE A 123 -6.00 -6.44 -1.91
N ASN A 124 -7.19 -6.36 -1.31
CA ASN A 124 -8.07 -5.21 -1.44
C ASN A 124 -7.52 -3.93 -0.82
N ILE A 125 -6.62 -4.01 0.19
CA ILE A 125 -5.95 -2.83 0.77
C ILE A 125 -5.28 -1.98 -0.32
N PHE A 126 -4.67 -2.61 -1.33
CA PHE A 126 -3.99 -1.88 -2.41
C PHE A 126 -4.96 -1.02 -3.24
N ALA A 127 -6.15 -1.56 -3.52
CA ALA A 127 -7.19 -0.86 -4.25
C ALA A 127 -7.85 0.23 -3.40
N GLU A 128 -8.14 -0.08 -2.13
CA GLU A 128 -8.71 0.87 -1.18
C GLU A 128 -7.82 2.11 -1.01
N TYR A 129 -6.52 1.90 -0.76
CA TYR A 129 -5.58 3.00 -0.60
C TYR A 129 -5.36 3.81 -1.89
N LYS A 130 -5.42 3.16 -3.06
CA LYS A 130 -5.41 3.88 -4.34
C LYS A 130 -6.60 4.83 -4.45
N ASN A 131 -7.80 4.35 -4.13
CA ASN A 131 -9.03 5.14 -4.21
C ASN A 131 -9.01 6.28 -3.18
N ASN A 132 -8.55 6.01 -1.96
CA ASN A 132 -8.41 7.04 -0.93
C ASN A 132 -7.41 8.12 -1.38
N LEU A 133 -6.25 7.72 -1.92
CA LEU A 133 -5.25 8.66 -2.42
C LEU A 133 -5.80 9.53 -3.56
N GLN A 134 -6.59 8.96 -4.47
CA GLN A 134 -7.27 9.72 -5.53
C GLN A 134 -8.26 10.75 -4.96
N ALA A 135 -8.99 10.40 -3.91
CA ALA A 135 -9.93 11.30 -3.26
C ALA A 135 -9.21 12.46 -2.56
N ASP A 136 -8.14 12.17 -1.81
CA ASP A 136 -7.38 13.17 -1.05
C ASP A 136 -6.61 14.15 -1.96
N LEU A 137 -6.21 13.70 -3.15
CA LEU A 137 -5.51 14.53 -4.13
C LEU A 137 -6.43 15.34 -5.04
N LYS A 138 -7.77 15.19 -4.94
CA LYS A 138 -8.74 15.80 -5.87
C LYS A 138 -8.64 17.33 -5.97
N SER A 139 -8.22 17.99 -4.88
CA SER A 139 -8.05 19.45 -4.84
C SER A 139 -6.69 19.95 -5.34
N GLN A 140 -5.76 19.04 -5.66
CA GLN A 140 -4.40 19.36 -6.11
C GLN A 140 -4.35 19.54 -7.63
N ASP A 141 -3.29 20.19 -8.12
CA ASP A 141 -3.05 20.31 -9.56
C ASP A 141 -2.86 18.93 -10.22
N ASN A 142 -3.36 18.79 -11.45
CA ASN A 142 -3.31 17.52 -12.21
C ASN A 142 -1.90 16.90 -12.27
N LYS A 143 -0.85 17.71 -12.42
CA LYS A 143 0.54 17.23 -12.43
C LYS A 143 0.95 16.57 -11.11
N ILE A 144 0.47 17.11 -10.00
CA ILE A 144 0.74 16.58 -8.65
C ILE A 144 -0.03 15.26 -8.48
N GLN A 145 -1.32 15.25 -8.86
CA GLN A 145 -2.14 14.03 -8.83
C GLN A 145 -1.46 12.89 -9.62
N GLU A 146 -1.08 13.14 -10.86
CA GLU A 146 -0.45 12.16 -11.75
C GLU A 146 0.87 11.64 -11.17
N MET A 147 1.73 12.53 -10.66
CA MET A 147 2.99 12.12 -10.02
C MET A 147 2.77 11.16 -8.85
N PHE A 148 1.81 11.46 -7.97
CA PHE A 148 1.53 10.62 -6.80
C PHE A 148 0.90 9.28 -7.18
N LEU A 149 -0.05 9.29 -8.12
CA LEU A 149 -0.70 8.07 -8.58
C LEU A 149 0.28 7.14 -9.30
N LEU A 150 1.22 7.68 -10.08
CA LEU A 150 2.29 6.90 -10.70
C LEU A 150 3.25 6.30 -9.67
N LYS A 151 3.67 7.07 -8.66
CA LYS A 151 4.52 6.55 -7.56
C LYS A 151 3.81 5.46 -6.77
N TRP A 152 2.53 5.66 -6.46
CA TRP A 152 1.71 4.66 -5.79
C TRP A 152 1.57 3.40 -6.64
N GLN A 153 1.28 3.54 -7.93
CA GLN A 153 1.12 2.41 -8.84
C GLN A 153 2.40 1.59 -8.99
N ASP A 154 3.57 2.23 -9.15
CA ASP A 154 4.84 1.53 -9.23
C ASP A 154 5.15 0.74 -7.93
N MET A 155 4.94 1.38 -6.78
CA MET A 155 5.13 0.73 -5.47
C MET A 155 4.13 -0.43 -5.27
N SER A 156 2.86 -0.17 -5.57
CA SER A 156 1.76 -1.12 -5.44
C SER A 156 2.02 -2.35 -6.30
N ASN A 157 2.28 -2.19 -7.61
CA ASN A 157 2.48 -3.32 -8.53
C ASN A 157 3.64 -4.22 -8.07
N LYS A 158 4.78 -3.63 -7.67
CA LYS A 158 5.95 -4.38 -7.18
C LYS A 158 5.68 -5.25 -5.95
N GLN A 159 4.72 -4.87 -5.12
CA GLN A 159 4.36 -5.60 -3.90
C GLN A 159 3.15 -6.51 -4.12
N LEU A 160 2.13 -6.02 -4.83
CA LEU A 160 0.89 -6.73 -5.10
C LEU A 160 1.15 -8.06 -5.80
N ASP A 161 2.02 -8.09 -6.82
CA ASP A 161 2.36 -9.32 -7.52
C ASP A 161 2.96 -10.39 -6.59
N LYS A 162 3.74 -9.97 -5.57
CA LYS A 162 4.30 -10.88 -4.57
C LYS A 162 3.22 -11.44 -3.65
N TYR A 163 2.25 -10.62 -3.25
CA TYR A 163 1.12 -11.09 -2.45
C TYR A 163 0.22 -12.03 -3.26
N ILE A 164 -0.03 -11.73 -4.54
CA ILE A 164 -0.79 -12.60 -5.43
C ILE A 164 -0.10 -13.95 -5.59
N ASP A 165 1.21 -13.97 -5.87
CA ASP A 165 1.99 -15.23 -5.97
C ASP A 165 1.94 -16.02 -4.65
N PHE A 166 2.13 -15.33 -3.52
CA PHE A 166 2.04 -15.94 -2.20
C PHE A 166 0.66 -16.58 -1.96
N PHE A 167 -0.43 -15.85 -2.19
CA PHE A 167 -1.78 -16.38 -1.94
C PHE A 167 -2.21 -17.44 -2.95
N THR A 168 -1.65 -17.43 -4.17
CA THR A 168 -1.85 -18.52 -5.13
C THR A 168 -1.27 -19.82 -4.60
N LYS A 169 -0.06 -19.78 -4.02
CA LYS A 169 0.56 -20.95 -3.37
C LYS A 169 -0.21 -21.40 -2.13
N GLU A 170 -0.69 -20.45 -1.33
CA GLU A 170 -1.50 -20.75 -0.16
C GLU A 170 -2.85 -21.37 -0.53
N GLU A 171 -3.51 -20.93 -1.60
CA GLU A 171 -4.75 -21.57 -2.07
C GLU A 171 -4.51 -23.03 -2.47
N ALA A 172 -3.42 -23.32 -3.19
CA ALA A 172 -3.04 -24.71 -3.50
C ALA A 172 -2.79 -25.53 -2.23
N LEU A 173 -2.21 -24.92 -1.19
CA LEU A 173 -2.03 -25.56 0.11
C LEU A 173 -3.38 -25.82 0.79
N ILE A 174 -4.28 -24.85 0.85
CA ILE A 174 -5.62 -24.98 1.43
C ILE A 174 -6.39 -26.10 0.72
N GLN A 175 -6.34 -26.17 -0.61
CA GLN A 175 -6.97 -27.26 -1.37
C GLN A 175 -6.38 -28.64 -1.03
N ALA A 176 -5.07 -28.74 -0.83
CA ALA A 176 -4.46 -30.00 -0.42
C ALA A 176 -4.89 -30.43 1.00
N TYR A 177 -5.10 -29.49 1.93
CA TYR A 177 -5.73 -29.79 3.22
C TYR A 177 -7.20 -30.21 3.06
N GLU A 178 -7.94 -29.54 2.18
CA GLU A 178 -9.34 -29.84 1.88
C GLU A 178 -9.51 -31.28 1.37
N GLU A 179 -8.66 -31.69 0.43
CA GLU A 179 -8.62 -33.06 -0.09
C GLU A 179 -8.39 -34.08 1.04
N LEU A 180 -7.40 -33.86 1.91
CA LEU A 180 -7.06 -34.80 2.98
C LEU A 180 -8.11 -34.87 4.09
N ILE A 181 -8.67 -33.74 4.50
CA ILE A 181 -9.75 -33.73 5.52
C ILE A 181 -11.01 -34.37 4.95
N THR A 182 -11.32 -34.13 3.68
CA THR A 182 -12.43 -34.81 2.99
C THR A 182 -12.18 -36.31 2.91
N PHE A 183 -10.95 -36.73 2.62
CA PHE A 183 -10.57 -38.14 2.62
C PHE A 183 -10.86 -38.80 3.97
N TYR A 184 -10.44 -38.21 5.09
CA TYR A 184 -10.75 -38.73 6.42
C TYR A 184 -12.26 -38.75 6.69
N TYR A 185 -12.99 -37.72 6.28
CA TYR A 185 -14.45 -37.71 6.45
C TYR A 185 -15.14 -38.86 5.70
N VAL A 186 -14.79 -39.07 4.44
CA VAL A 186 -15.36 -40.13 3.58
C VAL A 186 -14.98 -41.52 4.07
N HIS A 187 -13.77 -41.69 4.59
CA HIS A 187 -13.22 -42.98 5.05
C HIS A 187 -13.31 -43.18 6.56
N SER A 188 -14.12 -42.40 7.28
CA SER A 188 -14.28 -42.44 8.74
C SER A 188 -14.74 -43.79 9.32
N ASN A 189 -15.15 -44.73 8.47
CA ASN A 189 -15.51 -46.10 8.84
C ASN A 189 -14.39 -47.13 8.59
N LEU A 190 -13.26 -46.70 8.03
CA LEU A 190 -12.21 -47.55 7.45
C LEU A 190 -10.81 -47.24 8.02
N PHE A 191 -10.77 -46.44 9.09
CA PHE A 191 -9.59 -46.23 9.90
C PHE A 191 -9.99 -46.08 11.37
N SER A 192 -9.01 -46.29 12.23
CA SER A 192 -9.03 -45.90 13.64
C SER A 192 -7.81 -45.03 13.95
N VAL A 193 -7.81 -44.39 15.11
CA VAL A 193 -6.69 -43.57 15.58
C VAL A 193 -6.08 -44.24 16.81
N ASP A 194 -4.77 -44.43 16.76
CA ASP A 194 -3.99 -44.68 17.97
C ASP A 194 -3.65 -43.32 18.59
N VAL A 195 -4.31 -42.99 19.70
CA VAL A 195 -4.16 -41.71 20.38
C VAL A 195 -2.81 -41.60 21.11
N GLU A 196 -2.28 -42.73 21.60
CA GLU A 196 -1.01 -42.76 22.34
C GLU A 196 0.16 -42.51 21.39
N GLU A 197 0.15 -43.18 20.24
CA GLU A 197 1.19 -43.05 19.21
C GLU A 197 0.92 -41.88 18.24
N ASN A 198 -0.26 -41.27 18.31
CA ASN A 198 -0.73 -40.21 17.42
C ASN A 198 -0.55 -40.60 15.94
N VAL A 199 -1.17 -41.72 15.56
CA VAL A 199 -1.13 -42.27 14.20
C VAL A 199 -2.51 -42.76 13.73
N PHE A 200 -2.72 -42.74 12.41
CA PHE A 200 -3.90 -43.34 11.78
C PHE A 200 -3.61 -44.80 11.44
N LEU A 201 -4.54 -45.69 11.79
CA LEU A 201 -4.50 -47.11 11.47
C LEU A 201 -5.60 -47.40 10.45
N PHE A 202 -5.22 -47.79 9.24
CA PHE A 202 -6.15 -48.04 8.13
C PHE A 202 -6.44 -49.52 7.95
N ASP A 203 -7.69 -49.85 7.66
CA ASP A 203 -8.10 -51.24 7.38
C ASP A 203 -7.64 -51.71 5.98
N ARG A 204 -7.46 -50.76 5.05
CA ARG A 204 -7.09 -51.02 3.66
C ARG A 204 -5.74 -50.38 3.33
N GLU A 205 -4.79 -51.17 2.83
CA GLU A 205 -3.46 -50.64 2.45
C GLU A 205 -3.56 -49.54 1.37
N LYS A 206 -4.53 -49.65 0.45
CA LYS A 206 -4.79 -48.61 -0.57
C LYS A 206 -5.10 -47.23 0.07
N ASP A 207 -5.88 -47.21 1.14
CA ASP A 207 -6.28 -45.96 1.80
C ASP A 207 -5.07 -45.32 2.51
N LYS A 208 -4.23 -46.16 3.12
CA LYS A 208 -2.97 -45.74 3.71
C LYS A 208 -2.00 -45.17 2.66
N GLU A 209 -1.86 -45.81 1.50
CA GLU A 209 -1.05 -45.29 0.40
C GLU A 209 -1.54 -43.93 -0.10
N GLU A 210 -2.87 -43.79 -0.27
CA GLU A 210 -3.51 -42.53 -0.68
C GLU A 210 -3.30 -41.43 0.35
N GLU A 211 -3.49 -41.73 1.64
CA GLU A 211 -3.25 -40.79 2.73
C GLU A 211 -1.81 -40.28 2.74
N VAL A 212 -0.83 -41.20 2.61
CA VAL A 212 0.59 -40.85 2.58
C VAL A 212 0.90 -39.94 1.39
N ALA A 213 0.29 -40.18 0.23
CA ALA A 213 0.44 -39.34 -0.95
C ALA A 213 -0.12 -37.93 -0.72
N LEU A 214 -1.30 -37.82 -0.11
CA LEU A 214 -1.93 -36.54 0.25
C LEU A 214 -1.10 -35.76 1.28
N ARG A 215 -0.60 -36.42 2.34
CA ARG A 215 0.31 -35.81 3.32
C ARG A 215 1.61 -35.34 2.68
N LYS A 216 2.16 -36.12 1.74
CA LYS A 216 3.36 -35.73 0.99
C LYS A 216 3.11 -34.49 0.13
N LYS A 217 1.96 -34.39 -0.54
CA LYS A 217 1.55 -33.19 -1.31
C LYS A 217 1.57 -31.94 -0.43
N ILE A 218 0.94 -32.00 0.75
CA ILE A 218 0.96 -30.90 1.74
C ILE A 218 2.39 -30.55 2.16
N LYS A 219 3.22 -31.56 2.47
CA LYS A 219 4.62 -31.35 2.87
C LYS A 219 5.45 -30.64 1.81
N VAL A 220 5.21 -30.95 0.52
CA VAL A 220 5.88 -30.29 -0.61
C VAL A 220 5.41 -28.84 -0.75
N LEU A 221 4.10 -28.60 -0.68
CA LEU A 221 3.53 -27.25 -0.81
C LEU A 221 3.98 -26.33 0.34
N ARG A 222 4.13 -26.85 1.57
CA ARG A 222 4.62 -26.07 2.73
C ARG A 222 6.07 -25.59 2.62
N ARG A 223 6.88 -26.18 1.73
CA ARG A 223 8.30 -25.84 1.55
C ARG A 223 8.53 -24.81 0.44
N LYS A 224 7.53 -24.57 -0.41
CA LYS A 224 7.57 -23.60 -1.51
C LYS A 224 7.05 -22.24 -1.06
#